data_AF-A0A8K0KE11-F1
#
_entry.id   AF-A0A8K0KE11-F1
#
_cell.length_a   1.000
_cell.length_b   1.000
_cell.length_c   1.000
_cell.angle_alpha   90.00
_cell.angle_beta   90.00
_cell.angle_gamma   90.00
#
_symmetry.space_group_name_H-M   'P 1'
#
loop_
_entity.id
_entity.type
_entity.pdbx_description
1 polymer ?
#
loop_
_entity_poly.entity_id
_entity_poly.type
_entity_poly.pdbx_seq_one_letter_code
_entity_poly.pdbx_strand_id
1 'polypeptide(L)'
;MPCRTGPQTTHSRVNIEQNKNCLIQISRYRFSLVISGLTKILQKVNEMFPKQPGPDFERNFYDSLVIVMDTLEKCLSGQPNDTNRLDETMNVKLLLREICQFIETIQKFRLLKKSAHLVLIASLEKATWNWMDTYPNEFAELQIKPNENLSKCCEALFDILDGCGDNRKVRLVTWPLQIMLLLLSPKVLEEIVNADMGAPCSPRHSKKKHFIDSIKRAVGPHGTNKYTEAAALTCVKLCKASTYISNLDPNNVAFTLVQSVINDLKLKNLASKVLFALSLNFFGAVFNRISARLQELSACNDENPDYSDIELIQHINVDVNGLTKLLS
;
A
#
# COMPACT_ATOMS: atom_id res chain seq x y z
N MET A 1 -29.14 -1.48 -8.04
CA MET A 1 -29.46 -0.51 -6.97
C MET A 1 -29.47 0.90 -7.55
N PRO A 2 -30.63 1.58 -7.47
CA PRO A 2 -30.70 2.98 -7.04
C PRO A 2 -31.69 3.16 -5.86
N CYS A 3 -31.56 4.29 -5.15
CA CYS A 3 -32.28 4.67 -3.95
C CYS A 3 -33.80 4.42 -4.02
N ARG A 4 -34.35 3.63 -3.07
CA ARG A 4 -35.80 3.63 -2.79
C ARG A 4 -36.07 4.63 -1.67
N THR A 5 -36.92 5.61 -1.95
CA THR A 5 -37.48 6.55 -0.99
C THR A 5 -38.57 5.83 -0.18
N GLY A 6 -38.21 5.29 0.98
CA GLY A 6 -39.14 4.67 1.93
C GLY A 6 -38.43 4.13 3.17
N PRO A 7 -39.12 3.94 4.31
CA PRO A 7 -38.50 3.43 5.53
C PRO A 7 -37.85 2.06 5.29
N GLN A 8 -36.57 1.93 5.62
CA GLN A 8 -35.81 0.68 5.46
C GLN A 8 -36.41 -0.41 6.36
N THR A 9 -37.07 -1.40 5.76
CA THR A 9 -37.55 -2.59 6.47
C THR A 9 -36.40 -3.52 6.79
N THR A 10 -36.52 -4.36 7.84
CA THR A 10 -35.51 -5.37 8.21
C THR A 10 -35.14 -6.28 7.01
N HIS A 11 -36.12 -6.61 6.18
CA HIS A 11 -35.94 -7.40 4.96
C HIS A 11 -35.09 -6.69 3.89
N SER A 12 -35.20 -5.35 3.79
CA SER A 12 -34.37 -4.55 2.87
C SER A 12 -32.89 -4.54 3.26
N ARG A 13 -32.59 -4.52 4.57
CA ARG A 13 -31.21 -4.55 5.08
C ARG A 13 -30.54 -5.91 4.87
N VAL A 14 -31.27 -7.00 5.11
CA VAL A 14 -30.79 -8.36 4.84
C VAL A 14 -30.46 -8.54 3.36
N ASN A 15 -31.30 -8.02 2.46
CA ASN A 15 -31.08 -8.11 1.02
C ASN A 15 -29.84 -7.29 0.58
N ILE A 16 -29.56 -6.14 1.19
CA ILE A 16 -28.35 -5.35 0.90
C ILE A 16 -27.09 -6.15 1.26
N GLU A 17 -27.03 -6.74 2.46
CA GLU A 17 -25.86 -7.50 2.89
C GLU A 17 -25.67 -8.78 2.08
N GLN A 18 -26.76 -9.46 1.70
CA GLN A 18 -26.71 -10.62 0.78
C GLN A 18 -26.16 -10.23 -0.60
N ASN A 19 -26.65 -9.14 -1.20
CA ASN A 19 -26.16 -8.67 -2.50
C ASN A 19 -24.68 -8.29 -2.45
N LYS A 20 -24.27 -7.63 -1.39
CA LYS A 20 -22.87 -7.28 -1.13
C LYS A 20 -21.99 -8.54 -1.01
N ASN A 21 -22.39 -9.51 -0.21
CA ASN A 21 -21.66 -10.78 -0.08
C ASN A 21 -21.60 -11.54 -1.41
N CYS A 22 -22.68 -11.53 -2.20
CA CYS A 22 -22.70 -12.12 -3.53
C CYS A 22 -21.68 -11.44 -4.47
N LEU A 23 -21.66 -10.11 -4.52
CA LEU A 23 -20.69 -9.36 -5.33
C LEU A 23 -19.24 -9.64 -4.91
N ILE A 24 -18.96 -9.77 -3.61
CA ILE A 24 -17.64 -10.13 -3.09
C ILE A 24 -17.24 -11.55 -3.51
N GLN A 25 -18.18 -12.51 -3.50
CA GLN A 25 -17.88 -13.86 -3.99
C GLN A 25 -17.63 -13.86 -5.50
N ILE A 26 -18.45 -13.14 -6.27
CA ILE A 26 -18.28 -13.04 -7.73
C ILE A 26 -16.95 -12.34 -8.07
N SER A 27 -16.53 -11.34 -7.29
CA SER A 27 -15.28 -10.61 -7.55
C SER A 27 -14.04 -11.49 -7.44
N ARG A 28 -14.12 -12.65 -6.78
CA ARG A 28 -13.02 -13.64 -6.74
C ARG A 28 -12.78 -14.31 -8.08
N TYR A 29 -13.79 -14.38 -8.95
CA TYR A 29 -13.72 -15.05 -10.25
C TYR A 29 -13.86 -14.10 -11.43
N ARG A 30 -14.54 -12.96 -11.22
CA ARG A 30 -14.86 -11.96 -12.26
C ARG A 30 -14.50 -10.55 -11.77
N PHE A 31 -13.29 -10.40 -11.23
CA PHE A 31 -12.83 -9.17 -10.57
C PHE A 31 -13.10 -7.90 -11.39
N SER A 32 -12.57 -7.84 -12.63
CA SER A 32 -12.71 -6.66 -13.50
C SER A 32 -14.18 -6.29 -13.77
N LEU A 33 -15.06 -7.28 -13.98
CA LEU A 33 -16.48 -7.02 -14.20
C LEU A 33 -17.14 -6.42 -12.96
N VAL A 34 -16.83 -6.94 -11.77
CA VAL A 34 -17.40 -6.44 -10.51
C VAL A 34 -16.87 -5.05 -10.18
N ILE A 35 -15.56 -4.81 -10.30
CA ILE A 35 -14.97 -3.49 -10.02
C ILE A 35 -15.48 -2.43 -11.01
N SER A 36 -15.51 -2.74 -12.31
CA SER A 36 -16.07 -1.83 -13.32
C SER A 36 -17.55 -1.53 -13.05
N GLY A 37 -18.35 -2.54 -12.70
CA GLY A 37 -19.76 -2.39 -12.36
C GLY A 37 -19.98 -1.52 -11.13
N LEU A 38 -19.27 -1.80 -10.03
CA LEU A 38 -19.33 -1.01 -8.79
C LEU A 38 -18.84 0.42 -9.00
N THR A 39 -17.80 0.62 -9.81
CA THR A 39 -17.28 1.94 -10.18
C THR A 39 -18.33 2.76 -10.95
N LYS A 40 -19.02 2.14 -11.92
CA LYS A 40 -20.14 2.80 -12.64
C LYS A 40 -21.31 3.13 -11.72
N ILE A 41 -21.62 2.27 -10.75
CA ILE A 41 -22.64 2.56 -9.74
C ILE A 41 -22.20 3.75 -8.89
N LEU A 42 -20.94 3.79 -8.44
CA LEU A 42 -20.39 4.89 -7.65
C LEU A 42 -20.44 6.22 -8.42
N GLN A 43 -20.10 6.22 -9.71
CA GLN A 43 -20.20 7.38 -10.60
C GLN A 43 -21.65 7.89 -10.67
N LYS A 44 -22.62 6.99 -10.92
CA LYS A 44 -24.04 7.33 -10.96
C LYS A 44 -24.55 7.89 -9.64
N VAL A 45 -24.14 7.30 -8.51
CA VAL A 45 -24.52 7.83 -7.18
C VAL A 45 -23.98 9.24 -7.02
N ASN A 46 -22.71 9.49 -7.35
CA ASN A 46 -22.08 10.81 -7.21
C ASN A 46 -22.69 11.89 -8.11
N GLU A 47 -23.13 11.56 -9.33
CA GLU A 47 -23.86 12.49 -10.22
C GLU A 47 -25.21 12.96 -9.66
N MET A 48 -25.70 12.34 -8.58
CA MET A 48 -26.91 12.78 -7.87
C MET A 48 -26.64 13.96 -6.92
N PHE A 49 -25.37 14.34 -6.68
CA PHE A 49 -24.98 15.42 -5.76
C PHE A 49 -24.76 16.78 -6.49
N PRO A 50 -25.33 17.91 -6.02
CA PRO A 50 -26.59 18.08 -5.31
C PRO A 50 -27.68 18.50 -6.32
N LYS A 51 -28.45 17.53 -6.84
CA LYS A 51 -29.60 17.85 -7.72
C LYS A 51 -30.91 18.04 -6.93
N GLN A 52 -30.97 17.59 -5.68
CA GLN A 52 -32.14 17.75 -4.80
C GLN A 52 -31.70 18.00 -3.34
N PRO A 53 -31.98 19.16 -2.75
CA PRO A 53 -31.68 19.43 -1.35
C PRO A 53 -32.75 18.82 -0.43
N GLY A 54 -32.33 18.09 0.60
CA GLY A 54 -33.21 17.54 1.64
C GLY A 54 -32.50 16.56 2.58
N PRO A 55 -32.76 16.60 3.91
CA PRO A 55 -32.03 15.81 4.90
C PRO A 55 -32.15 14.28 4.70
N ASP A 56 -33.32 13.80 4.27
CA ASP A 56 -33.54 12.37 3.97
C ASP A 56 -32.84 11.94 2.67
N PHE A 57 -32.79 12.82 1.66
CA PHE A 57 -32.06 12.56 0.42
C PHE A 57 -30.56 12.47 0.68
N GLU A 58 -30.01 13.41 1.44
CA GLU A 58 -28.60 13.40 1.84
C GLU A 58 -28.26 12.12 2.58
N ARG A 59 -29.07 11.71 3.56
CA ARG A 59 -28.85 10.46 4.30
C ARG A 59 -28.83 9.25 3.38
N ASN A 60 -29.82 9.09 2.51
CA ASN A 60 -29.90 7.97 1.57
C ASN A 60 -28.75 7.96 0.55
N PHE A 61 -28.30 9.14 0.12
CA PHE A 61 -27.14 9.31 -0.73
C PHE A 61 -25.86 8.83 -0.01
N TYR A 62 -25.65 9.23 1.25
CA TYR A 62 -24.50 8.77 2.03
C TYR A 62 -24.54 7.28 2.34
N ASP A 63 -25.71 6.73 2.68
CA ASP A 63 -25.86 5.29 2.90
C ASP A 63 -25.50 4.50 1.62
N SER A 64 -25.98 4.96 0.45
CA SER A 64 -25.66 4.35 -0.85
C SER A 64 -24.17 4.41 -1.18
N LEU A 65 -23.52 5.57 -0.93
CA LEU A 65 -22.09 5.71 -1.10
C LEU A 65 -21.33 4.70 -0.23
N VAL A 66 -21.65 4.63 1.08
CA VAL A 66 -20.96 3.75 2.02
C VAL A 66 -21.10 2.28 1.62
N ILE A 67 -22.28 1.83 1.20
CA ILE A 67 -22.48 0.44 0.75
C ILE A 67 -21.61 0.11 -0.46
N VAL A 68 -21.60 0.99 -1.48
CA VAL A 68 -20.82 0.75 -2.71
C VAL A 68 -19.32 0.77 -2.40
N MET A 69 -18.86 1.70 -1.55
CA MET A 69 -17.46 1.81 -1.15
C MET A 69 -17.00 0.63 -0.29
N ASP A 70 -17.78 0.20 0.69
CA ASP A 70 -17.44 -0.97 1.53
C ASP A 70 -17.46 -2.27 0.70
N THR A 71 -18.36 -2.37 -0.28
CA THR A 71 -18.34 -3.50 -1.22
C THR A 71 -17.08 -3.47 -2.09
N LEU A 72 -16.71 -2.30 -2.63
CA LEU A 72 -15.46 -2.12 -3.38
C LEU A 72 -14.24 -2.50 -2.54
N GLU A 73 -14.15 -2.03 -1.30
CA GLU A 73 -13.07 -2.37 -0.37
C GLU A 73 -12.93 -3.90 -0.21
N LYS A 74 -14.04 -4.59 0.03
CA LYS A 74 -14.04 -6.05 0.24
C LYS A 74 -13.71 -6.82 -1.03
N CYS A 75 -14.16 -6.36 -2.20
CA CYS A 75 -13.78 -6.95 -3.48
C CYS A 75 -12.28 -6.79 -3.78
N LEU A 76 -11.73 -5.61 -3.46
CA LEU A 76 -10.33 -5.26 -3.64
C LEU A 76 -9.41 -6.00 -2.66
N SER A 77 -9.85 -6.21 -1.43
CA SER A 77 -9.09 -6.92 -0.38
C SER A 77 -9.25 -8.43 -0.41
N GLY A 78 -10.34 -8.96 -0.97
CA GLY A 78 -10.69 -10.38 -0.94
C GLY A 78 -10.13 -11.22 -2.09
N GLN A 79 -9.05 -10.78 -2.74
CA GLN A 79 -8.38 -11.58 -3.78
C GLN A 79 -7.74 -12.83 -3.14
N PRO A 80 -7.91 -14.03 -3.72
CA PRO A 80 -7.37 -15.27 -3.15
C PRO A 80 -5.84 -15.32 -3.29
N ASN A 81 -5.15 -15.78 -2.24
CA ASN A 81 -3.71 -16.12 -2.27
C ASN A 81 -3.42 -17.40 -3.08
N ASP A 82 -4.43 -18.21 -3.36
CA ASP A 82 -4.33 -19.48 -4.09
C ASP A 82 -4.91 -19.36 -5.51
N THR A 83 -4.36 -18.49 -6.34
CA THR A 83 -4.63 -18.45 -7.78
C THR A 83 -3.82 -19.54 -8.49
N ASN A 84 -4.11 -20.80 -8.22
CA ASN A 84 -3.57 -21.89 -9.03
C ASN A 84 -4.20 -21.86 -10.44
N ARG A 85 -3.38 -21.47 -11.44
CA ARG A 85 -3.31 -22.02 -12.81
C ARG A 85 -4.28 -21.58 -13.91
N LEU A 86 -5.06 -20.51 -13.81
CA LEU A 86 -5.79 -20.00 -14.99
C LEU A 86 -5.57 -18.51 -15.21
N ASP A 87 -4.65 -18.22 -16.15
CA ASP A 87 -4.37 -16.95 -16.79
C ASP A 87 -3.76 -15.85 -15.90
N GLU A 88 -2.76 -16.22 -15.10
CA GLU A 88 -2.01 -15.34 -14.16
C GLU A 88 -1.55 -14.03 -14.84
N THR A 89 -1.00 -14.09 -16.05
CA THR A 89 -0.54 -12.90 -16.79
C THR A 89 -1.70 -12.00 -17.25
N MET A 90 -2.86 -12.57 -17.60
CA MET A 90 -4.03 -11.80 -18.00
C MET A 90 -4.71 -11.15 -16.78
N ASN A 91 -4.80 -11.87 -15.66
CA ASN A 91 -5.32 -11.34 -14.40
C ASN A 91 -4.46 -10.20 -13.85
N VAL A 92 -3.13 -10.26 -13.97
CA VAL A 92 -2.23 -9.18 -13.54
C VAL A 92 -2.36 -7.93 -14.40
N LYS A 93 -2.37 -8.06 -15.74
CA LYS A 93 -2.58 -6.90 -16.63
C LYS A 93 -3.96 -6.29 -16.43
N LEU A 94 -4.98 -7.11 -16.18
CA LEU A 94 -6.31 -6.64 -15.82
C LEU A 94 -6.28 -5.94 -14.45
N LEU A 95 -5.61 -6.49 -13.44
CA LEU A 95 -5.54 -5.89 -12.11
C LEU A 95 -4.82 -4.54 -12.15
N LEU A 96 -3.69 -4.44 -12.85
CA LEU A 96 -2.96 -3.17 -13.03
C LEU A 96 -3.84 -2.14 -13.75
N ARG A 97 -4.56 -2.57 -14.80
CA ARG A 97 -5.53 -1.72 -15.51
C ARG A 97 -6.67 -1.28 -14.59
N GLU A 98 -7.19 -2.16 -13.74
CA GLU A 98 -8.24 -1.81 -12.77
C GLU A 98 -7.71 -0.90 -11.66
N ILE A 99 -6.48 -1.08 -11.19
CA ILE A 99 -5.81 -0.16 -10.26
C ILE A 99 -5.68 1.22 -10.92
N CYS A 100 -5.21 1.31 -12.17
CA CYS A 100 -5.20 2.56 -12.93
C CYS A 100 -6.61 3.17 -13.05
N GLN A 101 -7.60 2.36 -13.43
CA GLN A 101 -8.98 2.83 -13.59
C GLN A 101 -9.58 3.30 -12.26
N PHE A 102 -9.26 2.64 -11.15
CA PHE A 102 -9.70 2.99 -9.81
C PHE A 102 -9.02 4.25 -9.30
N ILE A 103 -7.73 4.43 -9.61
CA ILE A 103 -6.99 5.67 -9.38
C ILE A 103 -7.65 6.84 -10.14
N GLU A 104 -7.87 6.70 -11.44
CA GLU A 104 -8.56 7.72 -12.27
C GLU A 104 -9.98 8.01 -11.75
N THR A 105 -10.65 6.98 -11.25
CA THR A 105 -11.97 7.06 -10.63
C THR A 105 -11.89 7.96 -9.39
N ILE A 106 -10.99 7.67 -8.44
CA ILE A 106 -10.78 8.51 -7.23
C ILE A 106 -10.50 9.98 -7.60
N GLN A 107 -9.77 10.24 -8.68
CA GLN A 107 -9.52 11.61 -9.15
C GLN A 107 -10.81 12.36 -9.51
N LYS A 108 -11.82 11.68 -10.06
CA LYS A 108 -13.13 12.25 -10.39
C LYS A 108 -14.01 12.48 -9.15
N PHE A 109 -13.69 11.87 -8.02
CA PHE A 109 -14.49 11.94 -6.81
C PHE A 109 -14.05 13.01 -5.82
N ARG A 110 -13.20 13.99 -6.17
CA ARG A 110 -12.73 15.07 -5.27
C ARG A 110 -13.85 15.80 -4.49
N LEU A 111 -15.10 15.72 -4.95
CA LEU A 111 -16.29 16.32 -4.33
C LEU A 111 -16.96 15.47 -3.24
N LEU A 112 -16.55 14.21 -3.02
CA LEU A 112 -17.11 13.38 -1.95
C LEU A 112 -16.76 13.92 -0.56
N LYS A 113 -17.57 13.56 0.45
CA LYS A 113 -17.25 13.84 1.86
C LYS A 113 -15.92 13.17 2.24
N LYS A 114 -15.15 13.83 3.10
CA LYS A 114 -13.83 13.34 3.57
C LYS A 114 -13.82 11.90 4.09
N SER A 115 -14.90 11.45 4.75
CA SER A 115 -15.01 10.07 5.25
C SER A 115 -15.06 9.04 4.12
N ALA A 116 -15.75 9.35 3.02
CA ALA A 116 -15.85 8.50 1.84
C ALA A 116 -14.51 8.37 1.12
N HIS A 117 -13.77 9.49 0.99
CA HIS A 117 -12.41 9.46 0.45
C HIS A 117 -11.49 8.55 1.24
N LEU A 118 -11.52 8.60 2.58
CA LEU A 118 -10.63 7.77 3.40
C LEU A 118 -10.89 6.28 3.21
N VAL A 119 -12.15 5.87 3.07
CA VAL A 119 -12.48 4.46 2.78
C VAL A 119 -11.94 4.04 1.41
N LEU A 120 -12.11 4.88 0.38
CA LEU A 120 -11.58 4.60 -0.97
C LEU A 120 -10.04 4.52 -0.98
N ILE A 121 -9.38 5.42 -0.26
CA ILE A 121 -7.92 5.45 -0.12
C ILE A 121 -7.44 4.18 0.61
N ALA A 122 -8.07 3.82 1.72
CA ALA A 122 -7.75 2.58 2.44
C ALA A 122 -8.00 1.32 1.59
N SER A 123 -9.06 1.33 0.78
CA SER A 123 -9.37 0.23 -0.15
C SER A 123 -8.31 0.08 -1.22
N LEU A 124 -7.88 1.19 -1.82
CA LEU A 124 -6.82 1.18 -2.83
C LEU A 124 -5.48 0.78 -2.21
N GLU A 125 -5.19 1.23 -0.98
CA GLU A 125 -4.01 0.78 -0.25
C GLU A 125 -3.98 -0.75 -0.14
N LYS A 126 -5.05 -1.36 0.34
CA LYS A 126 -5.14 -2.82 0.42
C LYS A 126 -5.03 -3.50 -0.94
N ALA A 127 -5.71 -2.97 -1.96
CA ALA A 127 -5.70 -3.55 -3.31
C ALA A 127 -4.29 -3.56 -3.91
N THR A 128 -3.62 -2.40 -3.87
CA THR A 128 -2.27 -2.22 -4.39
C THR A 128 -1.29 -3.09 -3.62
N TRP A 129 -1.40 -3.11 -2.29
CA TRP A 129 -0.54 -3.95 -1.47
C TRP A 129 -0.74 -5.44 -1.76
N ASN A 130 -1.98 -5.91 -1.82
CA ASN A 130 -2.29 -7.30 -2.11
C ASN A 130 -1.77 -7.72 -3.49
N TRP A 131 -1.85 -6.84 -4.49
CA TRP A 131 -1.23 -7.10 -5.79
C TRP A 131 0.26 -7.32 -5.67
N MET A 132 0.98 -6.41 -4.99
CA MET A 132 2.43 -6.54 -4.78
C MET A 132 2.78 -7.82 -4.01
N ASP A 133 1.98 -8.19 -3.00
CA ASP A 133 2.19 -9.37 -2.15
C ASP A 133 1.93 -10.69 -2.89
N THR A 134 0.91 -10.70 -3.75
CA THR A 134 0.49 -11.90 -4.51
C THR A 134 1.34 -12.10 -5.76
N TYR A 135 1.81 -11.01 -6.37
CA TYR A 135 2.53 -10.99 -7.65
C TYR A 135 3.88 -10.24 -7.52
N PRO A 136 4.80 -10.71 -6.65
CA PRO A 136 6.05 -10.00 -6.39
C PRO A 136 6.99 -9.96 -7.61
N ASN A 137 6.94 -10.97 -8.49
CA ASN A 137 7.76 -11.03 -9.70
C ASN A 137 7.38 -9.93 -10.70
N GLU A 138 6.09 -9.64 -10.86
CA GLU A 138 5.58 -8.61 -11.74
C GLU A 138 5.83 -7.21 -11.17
N PHE A 139 5.77 -7.07 -9.85
CA PHE A 139 6.24 -5.86 -9.18
C PHE A 139 7.75 -5.64 -9.41
N ALA A 140 8.57 -6.70 -9.38
CA ALA A 140 9.99 -6.63 -9.72
C ALA A 140 10.21 -6.27 -11.20
N GLU A 141 9.46 -6.88 -12.12
CA GLU A 141 9.51 -6.57 -13.55
C GLU A 141 9.12 -5.10 -13.80
N LEU A 142 8.14 -4.56 -13.08
CA LEU A 142 7.77 -3.14 -13.17
C LEU A 142 8.93 -2.20 -12.83
N GLN A 143 9.85 -2.61 -11.95
CA GLN A 143 11.06 -1.81 -11.65
C GLN A 143 12.01 -1.76 -12.85
N ILE A 144 12.15 -2.89 -13.56
CA ILE A 144 13.01 -3.02 -14.75
C ILE A 144 12.38 -2.32 -15.96
N LYS A 145 11.06 -2.48 -16.14
CA LYS A 145 10.28 -1.94 -17.25
C LYS A 145 9.14 -1.07 -16.72
N PRO A 146 9.41 0.22 -16.43
CA PRO A 146 8.41 1.15 -15.90
C PRO A 146 7.22 1.32 -16.83
N ASN A 147 6.02 1.49 -16.25
CA ASN A 147 4.79 1.77 -16.98
C ASN A 147 4.42 3.26 -16.86
N GLU A 148 4.52 4.01 -17.96
CA GLU A 148 4.27 5.46 -17.96
C GLU A 148 2.83 5.82 -17.61
N ASN A 149 1.85 5.05 -18.07
CA ASN A 149 0.43 5.33 -17.81
C ASN A 149 0.11 5.14 -16.33
N LEU A 150 0.61 4.05 -15.74
CA LEU A 150 0.53 3.82 -14.30
C LEU A 150 1.23 4.93 -13.53
N SER A 151 2.43 5.34 -13.94
CA SER A 151 3.16 6.41 -13.25
C SER A 151 2.38 7.72 -13.26
N LYS A 152 1.81 8.11 -14.40
CA LYS A 152 0.94 9.30 -14.50
C LYS A 152 -0.26 9.21 -13.54
N CYS A 153 -0.89 8.03 -13.45
CA CYS A 153 -2.00 7.81 -12.52
C CYS A 153 -1.53 7.94 -11.06
N CYS A 154 -0.42 7.29 -10.70
CA CYS A 154 0.15 7.31 -9.36
C CYS A 154 0.53 8.72 -8.91
N GLU A 155 1.19 9.49 -9.78
CA GLU A 155 1.56 10.87 -9.48
C GLU A 155 0.35 11.78 -9.26
N ALA A 156 -0.66 11.68 -10.13
CA ALA A 156 -1.87 12.48 -10.01
C ALA A 156 -2.69 12.12 -8.75
N LEU A 157 -2.71 10.85 -8.35
CA LEU A 157 -3.30 10.45 -7.07
C LEU A 157 -2.47 10.93 -5.89
N PHE A 158 -1.15 10.81 -5.96
CA PHE A 158 -0.26 11.30 -4.91
C PHE A 158 -0.56 12.76 -4.59
N ASP A 159 -0.70 13.61 -5.60
CA ASP A 159 -0.99 15.03 -5.42
C ASP A 159 -2.36 15.29 -4.77
N ILE A 160 -3.35 14.40 -4.99
CA ILE A 160 -4.64 14.43 -4.30
C ILE A 160 -4.49 14.03 -2.82
N LEU A 161 -3.74 12.96 -2.55
CA LEU A 161 -3.49 12.49 -1.19
C LEU A 161 -2.68 13.50 -0.37
N ASP A 162 -1.76 14.19 -1.00
CA ASP A 162 -0.96 15.25 -0.37
C ASP A 162 -1.84 16.43 0.08
N GLY A 163 -2.86 16.77 -0.71
CA GLY A 163 -3.89 17.75 -0.36
C GLY A 163 -4.95 17.25 0.63
N CYS A 164 -4.97 15.96 0.97
CA CYS A 164 -5.89 15.44 1.99
C CYS A 164 -5.43 15.91 3.38
N GLY A 165 -6.29 16.71 4.03
CA GLY A 165 -6.02 17.48 5.24
C GLY A 165 -5.04 16.90 6.28
N ASP A 166 -4.32 17.78 6.96
CA ASP A 166 -3.19 17.42 7.80
C ASP A 166 -3.57 16.99 9.23
N ASN A 167 -3.94 15.73 9.42
CA ASN A 167 -4.18 15.15 10.74
C ASN A 167 -3.75 13.67 10.84
N ARG A 168 -3.55 13.17 12.07
CA ARG A 168 -3.04 11.81 12.34
C ARG A 168 -3.87 10.72 11.67
N LYS A 169 -5.21 10.80 11.75
CA LYS A 169 -6.11 9.78 11.18
C LYS A 169 -5.99 9.72 9.66
N VAL A 170 -5.87 10.87 9.00
CA VAL A 170 -5.67 10.93 7.54
C VAL A 170 -4.30 10.36 7.17
N ARG A 171 -3.21 10.77 7.86
CA ARG A 171 -1.86 10.29 7.56
C ARG A 171 -1.69 8.78 7.74
N LEU A 172 -2.36 8.16 8.71
CA LEU A 172 -2.37 6.71 8.91
C LEU A 172 -2.87 5.94 7.68
N VAL A 173 -3.74 6.55 6.89
CA VAL A 173 -4.31 5.94 5.68
C VAL A 173 -3.56 6.40 4.43
N THR A 174 -3.20 7.69 4.34
CA THR A 174 -2.62 8.25 3.13
C THR A 174 -1.13 7.95 2.97
N TRP A 175 -0.32 7.98 4.03
CA TRP A 175 1.12 7.79 3.92
C TRP A 175 1.52 6.39 3.41
N PRO A 176 0.93 5.28 3.90
CA PRO A 176 1.19 3.97 3.33
C PRO A 176 0.84 3.88 1.84
N LEU A 177 -0.27 4.49 1.41
CA LEU A 177 -0.60 4.54 -0.01
C LEU A 177 0.40 5.41 -0.78
N GLN A 178 0.75 6.59 -0.27
CA GLN A 178 1.70 7.51 -0.92
C GLN A 178 3.07 6.85 -1.16
N ILE A 179 3.61 6.06 -0.22
CA ILE A 179 4.88 5.35 -0.46
C ILE A 179 4.73 4.25 -1.51
N MET A 180 3.61 3.53 -1.51
CA MET A 180 3.35 2.51 -2.54
C MET A 180 3.20 3.13 -3.93
N LEU A 181 2.56 4.29 -4.05
CA LEU A 181 2.47 5.00 -5.34
C LEU A 181 3.85 5.42 -5.86
N LEU A 182 4.79 5.78 -4.98
CA LEU A 182 6.18 6.04 -5.38
C LEU A 182 6.90 4.76 -5.82
N LEU A 183 6.68 3.64 -5.12
CA LEU A 183 7.24 2.34 -5.47
C LEU A 183 6.70 1.77 -6.80
N LEU A 184 5.47 2.14 -7.18
CA LEU A 184 4.89 1.85 -8.50
C LEU A 184 5.39 2.81 -9.61
N SER A 185 6.10 3.87 -9.23
CA SER A 185 6.68 4.89 -10.12
C SER A 185 8.21 4.92 -9.98
N PRO A 186 8.93 3.85 -10.39
CA PRO A 186 10.36 3.68 -10.12
C PRO A 186 11.22 4.87 -10.59
N LYS A 187 10.91 5.46 -11.75
CA LYS A 187 11.65 6.63 -12.27
C LYS A 187 11.48 7.89 -11.44
N VAL A 188 10.32 8.08 -10.83
CA VAL A 188 10.05 9.21 -9.92
C VAL A 188 10.80 8.98 -8.61
N LEU A 189 10.76 7.74 -8.08
CA LEU A 189 11.48 7.38 -6.86
C LEU A 189 13.00 7.52 -7.04
N GLU A 190 13.53 7.08 -8.19
CA GLU A 190 14.94 7.19 -8.55
C GLU A 190 15.42 8.63 -8.53
N GLU A 191 14.67 9.55 -9.15
CA GLU A 191 14.98 10.98 -9.13
C GLU A 191 14.97 11.56 -7.71
N ILE A 192 13.99 11.19 -6.88
CA ILE A 192 13.88 11.66 -5.50
C ILE A 192 15.08 11.19 -4.67
N VAL A 193 15.44 9.91 -4.76
CA VAL A 193 16.55 9.31 -4.00
C VAL A 193 17.89 9.89 -4.45
N ASN A 194 18.09 10.06 -5.76
CA ASN A 194 19.30 10.70 -6.29
C ASN A 194 19.42 12.17 -5.84
N ALA A 195 18.28 12.87 -5.71
CA ALA A 195 18.26 14.23 -5.21
C ALA A 195 18.59 14.36 -3.71
N ASP A 196 18.50 13.28 -2.93
CA ASP A 196 19.02 13.25 -1.56
C ASP A 196 20.55 13.16 -1.55
N MET A 197 21.15 12.63 -2.62
CA MET A 197 22.61 12.56 -2.82
C MET A 197 23.19 13.79 -3.53
N GLY A 198 22.39 14.86 -3.69
CA GLY A 198 22.84 16.13 -4.27
C GLY A 198 22.53 16.31 -5.76
N ALA A 199 21.86 15.35 -6.42
CA ALA A 199 21.38 15.53 -7.78
C ALA A 199 20.23 16.57 -7.86
N PRO A 200 20.00 17.22 -9.01
CA PRO A 200 18.86 18.10 -9.19
C PRO A 200 17.53 17.31 -9.14
N CYS A 201 16.55 17.83 -8.41
CA CYS A 201 15.17 17.32 -8.40
C CYS A 201 14.28 18.25 -9.23
N SER A 202 13.44 17.67 -10.09
CA SER A 202 12.45 18.44 -10.83
C SER A 202 11.45 19.11 -9.88
N PRO A 203 10.94 20.32 -10.21
CA PRO A 203 9.91 20.99 -9.41
C PRO A 203 8.64 20.14 -9.25
N ARG A 204 8.33 19.29 -10.25
CA ARG A 204 7.19 18.36 -10.25
C ARG A 204 7.29 17.32 -9.12
N HIS A 205 8.50 16.90 -8.74
CA HIS A 205 8.72 15.87 -7.72
C HIS A 205 9.02 16.45 -6.33
N SER A 206 9.11 17.78 -6.18
CA SER A 206 9.43 18.44 -4.92
C SER A 206 8.49 18.05 -3.77
N LYS A 207 7.17 18.00 -3.99
CA LYS A 207 6.21 17.54 -2.97
C LYS A 207 6.43 16.08 -2.54
N LYS A 208 6.80 15.23 -3.50
CA LYS A 208 7.05 13.79 -3.27
C LYS A 208 8.34 13.59 -2.48
N LYS A 209 9.37 14.39 -2.77
CA LYS A 209 10.59 14.48 -1.94
C LYS A 209 10.27 14.95 -0.52
N HIS A 210 9.52 16.04 -0.35
CA HIS A 210 9.13 16.53 0.97
C HIS A 210 8.30 15.54 1.79
N PHE A 211 7.51 14.69 1.14
CA PHE A 211 6.84 13.58 1.79
C PHE A 211 7.84 12.56 2.36
N ILE A 212 8.86 12.16 1.59
CA ILE A 212 9.94 11.29 2.08
C ILE A 212 10.67 11.94 3.27
N ASP A 213 11.00 13.23 3.17
CA ASP A 213 11.62 13.96 4.28
C ASP A 213 10.73 13.97 5.54
N SER A 214 9.41 14.03 5.34
CA SER A 214 8.44 14.00 6.45
C SER A 214 8.39 12.65 7.14
N ILE A 215 8.53 11.54 6.40
CA ILE A 215 8.68 10.21 6.97
C ILE A 215 9.97 10.15 7.79
N LYS A 216 11.12 10.53 7.19
CA LYS A 216 12.44 10.54 7.85
C LYS A 216 12.40 11.34 9.16
N ARG A 217 11.85 12.56 9.14
CA ARG A 217 11.68 13.39 10.35
C ARG A 217 10.72 12.78 11.38
N ALA A 218 9.68 12.09 10.96
CA ALA A 218 8.69 11.50 11.87
C ALA A 218 9.23 10.25 12.59
N VAL A 219 10.20 9.56 12.00
CA VAL A 219 10.90 8.43 12.62
C VAL A 219 12.20 8.84 13.33
N GLY A 220 12.66 10.08 13.09
CA GLY A 220 13.76 10.81 13.73
C GLY A 220 14.11 10.45 15.19
N PRO A 221 15.38 10.51 15.64
CA PRO A 221 15.77 10.19 17.02
C PRO A 221 15.20 11.19 18.03
N HIS A 222 14.79 12.38 17.57
CA HIS A 222 14.34 13.48 18.40
C HIS A 222 12.90 13.88 18.06
N GLY A 223 12.00 13.68 19.04
CA GLY A 223 10.62 14.18 19.00
C GLY A 223 9.56 13.09 19.10
N THR A 224 8.59 13.31 19.99
CA THR A 224 7.27 12.68 19.92
C THR A 224 6.51 13.29 18.74
N ASN A 225 6.76 12.79 17.53
CA ASN A 225 6.03 13.27 16.36
C ASN A 225 4.60 12.67 16.38
N LYS A 226 3.56 13.51 16.24
CA LYS A 226 2.16 13.05 16.17
C LYS A 226 1.87 12.07 15.02
N TYR A 227 2.79 11.96 14.06
CA TYR A 227 2.70 11.07 12.90
C TYR A 227 3.63 9.84 12.99
N THR A 228 4.31 9.61 14.12
CA THR A 228 5.28 8.49 14.30
C THR A 228 4.68 7.14 13.89
N GLU A 229 3.43 6.88 14.28
CA GLU A 229 2.74 5.62 13.96
C GLU A 229 2.47 5.47 12.45
N ALA A 230 2.00 6.53 11.79
CA ALA A 230 1.78 6.53 10.34
C ALA A 230 3.11 6.34 9.60
N ALA A 231 4.17 7.01 10.06
CA ALA A 231 5.52 6.87 9.53
C ALA A 231 6.02 5.43 9.68
N ALA A 232 5.89 4.82 10.86
CA ALA A 232 6.30 3.45 11.11
C ALA A 232 5.56 2.45 10.19
N LEU A 233 4.24 2.57 10.05
CA LEU A 233 3.46 1.72 9.15
C LEU A 233 3.92 1.87 7.68
N THR A 234 4.22 3.10 7.27
CA THR A 234 4.72 3.42 5.94
C THR A 234 6.10 2.80 5.70
N CYS A 235 6.98 2.84 6.70
CA CYS A 235 8.30 2.23 6.65
C CYS A 235 8.23 0.71 6.60
N VAL A 236 7.31 0.07 7.34
CA VAL A 236 7.10 -1.39 7.26
C VAL A 236 6.70 -1.81 5.85
N LYS A 237 5.79 -1.07 5.20
CA LYS A 237 5.38 -1.32 3.81
C LYS A 237 6.55 -1.15 2.84
N LEU A 238 7.32 -0.07 3.00
CA LEU A 238 8.54 0.18 2.21
C LEU A 238 9.57 -0.96 2.37
N CYS A 239 9.85 -1.36 3.60
CA CYS A 239 10.80 -2.43 3.90
C CYS A 239 10.34 -3.78 3.33
N LYS A 240 9.06 -4.11 3.46
CA LYS A 240 8.54 -5.36 2.89
C LYS A 240 8.54 -5.32 1.36
N ALA A 241 8.15 -4.21 0.74
CA ALA A 241 8.17 -4.06 -0.70
C ALA A 241 9.59 -4.16 -1.29
N SER A 242 10.61 -3.61 -0.62
CA SER A 242 11.99 -3.73 -1.10
C SER A 242 12.49 -5.17 -1.15
N THR A 243 11.91 -6.09 -0.36
CA THR A 243 12.26 -7.52 -0.42
C THR A 243 11.80 -8.22 -1.70
N TYR A 244 10.88 -7.61 -2.45
CA TYR A 244 10.40 -8.15 -3.74
C TYR A 244 11.28 -7.72 -4.91
N ILE A 245 12.19 -6.78 -4.70
CA ILE A 245 13.11 -6.28 -5.71
C ILE A 245 14.49 -6.87 -5.41
N SER A 246 15.19 -7.35 -6.44
CA SER A 246 16.53 -7.92 -6.27
C SER A 246 17.48 -6.92 -5.57
N ASN A 247 18.16 -7.36 -4.51
CA ASN A 247 19.20 -6.58 -3.82
C ASN A 247 20.51 -6.48 -4.62
N LEU A 248 20.67 -7.32 -5.65
CA LEU A 248 21.83 -7.35 -6.53
C LEU A 248 21.76 -6.31 -7.64
N ASP A 249 20.63 -5.63 -7.81
CA ASP A 249 20.52 -4.52 -8.76
C ASP A 249 21.06 -3.23 -8.10
N PRO A 250 22.21 -2.70 -8.54
CA PRO A 250 22.78 -1.47 -7.98
C PRO A 250 21.89 -0.25 -8.21
N ASN A 251 20.89 -0.33 -9.10
CA ASN A 251 19.91 0.73 -9.32
C ASN A 251 18.65 0.59 -8.45
N ASN A 252 18.64 -0.33 -7.47
CA ASN A 252 17.51 -0.53 -6.55
C ASN A 252 17.39 0.62 -5.54
N VAL A 253 16.85 1.73 -6.01
CA VAL A 253 16.61 2.95 -5.21
C VAL A 253 15.60 2.73 -4.08
N ALA A 254 14.76 1.70 -4.13
CA ALA A 254 13.88 1.34 -3.02
C ALA A 254 14.69 0.81 -1.82
N PHE A 255 15.72 0.01 -2.06
CA PHE A 255 16.63 -0.44 -1.01
C PHE A 255 17.47 0.72 -0.45
N THR A 256 18.00 1.60 -1.31
CA THR A 256 18.70 2.82 -0.88
C THR A 256 17.82 3.70 0.00
N LEU A 257 16.54 3.88 -0.37
CA LEU A 257 15.59 4.62 0.44
C LEU A 257 15.35 3.93 1.80
N VAL A 258 15.19 2.61 1.82
CA VAL A 258 15.08 1.82 3.07
C VAL A 258 16.27 2.10 3.98
N GLN A 259 17.50 2.01 3.46
CA GLN A 259 18.72 2.28 4.24
C GLN A 259 18.70 3.70 4.83
N SER A 260 18.32 4.70 4.04
CA SER A 260 18.23 6.09 4.50
C SER A 260 17.18 6.32 5.61
N VAL A 261 16.21 5.41 5.76
CA VAL A 261 15.12 5.48 6.74
C VAL A 261 15.36 4.57 7.96
N ILE A 262 16.00 3.41 7.76
CA ILE A 262 16.33 2.42 8.82
C ILE A 262 17.52 2.87 9.68
N ASN A 263 18.43 3.68 9.14
CA ASN A 263 19.57 4.21 9.91
C ASN A 263 19.16 5.06 11.14
N ASP A 264 17.86 5.29 11.33
CA ASP A 264 17.28 5.92 12.51
C ASP A 264 17.05 4.95 13.69
N LEU A 265 17.54 5.33 14.87
CA LEU A 265 17.52 4.55 16.11
C LEU A 265 16.11 4.12 16.56
N LYS A 266 15.07 4.92 16.27
CA LYS A 266 13.68 4.54 16.61
C LYS A 266 13.15 3.48 15.66
N LEU A 267 13.55 3.51 14.39
CA LEU A 267 13.13 2.50 13.43
C LEU A 267 13.84 1.18 13.71
N LYS A 268 15.11 1.16 14.13
CA LYS A 268 15.75 -0.05 14.66
C LYS A 268 14.96 -0.65 15.84
N ASN A 269 14.47 0.18 16.76
CA ASN A 269 13.64 -0.26 17.89
C ASN A 269 12.21 -0.70 17.54
N LEU A 270 11.66 -0.23 16.41
CA LEU A 270 10.37 -0.66 15.89
C LEU A 270 10.54 -1.93 15.02
N ALA A 271 11.56 -1.95 14.18
CA ALA A 271 12.00 -3.09 13.38
C ALA A 271 12.35 -4.28 14.28
N SER A 272 13.02 -4.07 15.42
CA SER A 272 13.28 -5.12 16.41
C SER A 272 11.98 -5.74 16.94
N LYS A 273 10.98 -4.93 17.27
CA LYS A 273 9.65 -5.40 17.72
C LYS A 273 8.87 -6.11 16.61
N VAL A 274 8.97 -5.63 15.37
CA VAL A 274 8.34 -6.25 14.19
C VAL A 274 9.04 -7.57 13.83
N LEU A 275 10.37 -7.61 13.84
CA LEU A 275 11.17 -8.83 13.66
C LEU A 275 10.82 -9.86 14.74
N PHE A 276 10.75 -9.44 15.99
CA PHE A 276 10.30 -10.29 17.10
C PHE A 276 8.91 -10.88 16.79
N ALA A 277 7.93 -10.05 16.45
CA ALA A 277 6.57 -10.49 16.16
C ALA A 277 6.47 -11.40 14.91
N LEU A 278 7.24 -11.12 13.86
CA LEU A 278 7.32 -11.95 12.66
C LEU A 278 7.98 -13.29 12.96
N SER A 279 9.05 -13.29 13.74
CA SER A 279 9.78 -14.50 14.11
C SER A 279 8.97 -15.48 14.96
N LEU A 280 7.97 -14.98 15.72
CA LEU A 280 7.01 -15.84 16.43
C LEU A 280 6.21 -16.76 15.50
N ASN A 281 5.90 -16.30 14.28
CA ASN A 281 4.99 -17.00 13.37
C ASN A 281 5.70 -17.54 12.11
N PHE A 282 6.84 -16.94 11.74
CA PHE A 282 7.53 -17.19 10.45
C PHE A 282 9.05 -17.32 10.63
N PHE A 283 9.49 -17.96 11.71
CA PHE A 283 10.91 -18.12 12.05
C PHE A 283 11.78 -18.61 10.88
N GLY A 284 11.31 -19.61 10.12
CA GLY A 284 12.08 -20.17 9.00
C GLY A 284 12.39 -19.16 7.89
N ALA A 285 11.44 -18.26 7.57
CA ALA A 285 11.65 -17.24 6.55
C ALA A 285 12.62 -16.15 7.03
N VAL A 286 12.50 -15.74 8.30
CA VAL A 286 13.42 -14.79 8.94
C VAL A 286 14.83 -15.39 9.01
N PHE A 287 14.95 -16.64 9.43
CA PHE A 287 16.21 -17.39 9.49
C PHE A 287 16.89 -17.49 8.12
N ASN A 288 16.18 -17.94 7.08
CA ASN A 288 16.76 -18.07 5.74
C ASN A 288 17.30 -16.74 5.20
N ARG A 289 16.62 -15.62 5.50
CA ARG A 289 17.06 -14.29 5.11
C ARG A 289 18.35 -13.87 5.81
N ILE A 290 18.48 -14.21 7.09
CA ILE A 290 19.67 -13.96 7.90
C ILE A 290 20.84 -14.83 7.43
N SER A 291 20.61 -16.12 7.21
CA SER A 291 21.63 -17.04 6.70
C SER A 291 22.15 -16.61 5.34
N ALA A 292 21.27 -16.16 4.44
CA ALA A 292 21.67 -15.62 3.15
C ALA A 292 22.57 -14.38 3.31
N ARG A 293 22.24 -13.45 4.22
CA ARG A 293 23.04 -12.26 4.45
C ARG A 293 24.38 -12.55 5.11
N LEU A 294 24.44 -13.53 6.02
CA LEU A 294 25.67 -14.05 6.60
C LEU A 294 26.58 -14.67 5.52
N GLN A 295 26.01 -15.43 4.59
CA GLN A 295 26.75 -16.00 3.46
C GLN A 295 27.32 -14.90 2.55
N GLU A 296 26.51 -13.89 2.20
CA GLU A 296 26.96 -12.73 1.43
C GLU A 296 28.12 -11.99 2.12
N LEU A 297 28.03 -11.75 3.44
CA LEU A 297 29.08 -11.08 4.20
C LEU A 297 30.34 -11.94 4.34
N SER A 298 30.20 -13.27 4.45
CA SER A 298 31.33 -14.19 4.48
C SER A 298 32.10 -14.27 3.15
N ALA A 299 31.42 -13.98 2.04
CA ALA A 299 32.01 -13.91 0.71
C ALA A 299 32.51 -12.50 0.34
N CYS A 300 32.32 -11.52 1.23
CA CYS A 300 32.69 -10.13 1.00
C CYS A 300 34.18 -9.91 1.32
N ASN A 301 34.93 -9.35 0.36
CA ASN A 301 36.34 -9.00 0.54
C ASN A 301 36.54 -7.56 1.04
N ASP A 302 35.48 -6.87 1.47
CA ASP A 302 35.56 -5.53 2.06
C ASP A 302 36.23 -5.62 3.44
N GLU A 303 37.20 -4.72 3.73
CA GLU A 303 37.89 -4.70 5.02
C GLU A 303 36.99 -4.20 6.17
N ASN A 304 35.84 -3.57 5.85
CA ASN A 304 34.91 -3.10 6.88
C ASN A 304 33.44 -3.25 6.44
N PRO A 305 32.92 -4.49 6.34
CA PRO A 305 31.58 -4.72 5.86
C PRO A 305 30.52 -4.26 6.88
N ASP A 306 29.38 -3.78 6.39
CA ASP A 306 28.28 -3.30 7.23
C ASP A 306 27.50 -4.45 7.88
N TYR A 307 27.56 -4.53 9.22
CA TYR A 307 26.89 -5.56 10.02
C TYR A 307 25.51 -5.14 10.56
N SER A 308 25.04 -3.93 10.24
CA SER A 308 23.81 -3.35 10.80
C SER A 308 22.57 -4.25 10.67
N ASP A 309 22.48 -5.02 9.59
CA ASP A 309 21.38 -5.96 9.33
C ASP A 309 21.44 -7.20 10.25
N ILE A 310 22.64 -7.68 10.57
CA ILE A 310 22.88 -8.86 11.42
C ILE A 310 22.68 -8.51 12.89
N GLU A 311 22.99 -7.29 13.32
CA GLU A 311 22.72 -6.84 14.69
C GLU A 311 21.24 -6.95 15.06
N LEU A 312 20.33 -6.96 14.09
CA LEU A 312 18.89 -7.15 14.32
C LEU A 312 18.53 -8.59 14.75
N ILE A 313 19.44 -9.57 14.60
CA ILE A 313 19.26 -10.96 15.05
C ILE A 313 18.99 -11.04 16.55
N GLN A 314 19.61 -10.14 17.33
CA GLN A 314 19.45 -10.11 18.79
C GLN A 314 18.01 -9.84 19.25
N HIS A 315 17.13 -9.46 18.31
CA HIS A 315 15.74 -9.12 18.57
C HIS A 315 14.74 -10.16 18.05
N ILE A 316 15.20 -11.30 17.56
CA ILE A 316 14.36 -12.40 17.09
C ILE A 316 13.90 -13.22 18.29
N ASN A 317 12.65 -13.68 18.28
CA ASN A 317 12.20 -14.68 19.24
C ASN A 317 12.79 -16.05 18.86
N VAL A 318 13.81 -16.48 19.59
CA VAL A 318 14.50 -17.75 19.37
C VAL A 318 14.14 -18.72 20.49
N ASP A 319 13.40 -19.78 20.17
CA ASP A 319 13.17 -20.91 21.07
C ASP A 319 14.26 -21.99 20.89
N VAL A 320 14.21 -23.09 21.66
CA VAL A 320 15.24 -24.15 21.59
C VAL A 320 15.39 -24.73 20.17
N ASN A 321 14.29 -24.86 19.43
CA ASN A 321 14.30 -25.36 18.05
C ASN A 321 14.88 -24.33 17.07
N GLY A 322 14.56 -23.04 17.25
CA GLY A 322 15.12 -21.94 16.49
C GLY A 322 16.61 -21.73 16.75
N LEU A 323 17.05 -21.91 18.00
CA LEU A 323 18.46 -21.85 18.38
C LEU A 323 19.24 -23.00 17.74
N THR A 324 18.68 -24.21 17.74
CA THR A 324 19.29 -25.38 17.09
C THR A 324 19.48 -25.14 15.59
N LYS A 325 18.52 -24.50 14.92
CA LYS A 325 18.64 -24.11 13.50
C LYS A 325 19.65 -23.01 13.26
N LEU A 326 19.77 -22.05 14.19
CA LEU A 326 20.77 -20.96 14.10
C LEU A 326 22.21 -21.44 14.27
N LEU A 327 22.40 -22.53 15.00
CA LEU A 327 23.72 -23.11 15.31
C LEU A 327 24.13 -24.25 14.38
N SER A 328 23.27 -24.67 13.45
CA SER A 328 23.51 -25.72 12.45
C SER A 328 23.87 -25.14 11.08
#